data_AF-A0AAU1PUW4-F1
#
_entry.id   AF-A0AAU1PUW4-F1
#
_cell.length_a   1.000
_cell.length_b   1.000
_cell.length_c   1.000
_cell.angle_alpha   90.00
_cell.angle_beta   90.00
_cell.angle_gamma   90.00
#
_symmetry.space_group_name_H-M   'P 1'
#
loop_
_entity.id
_entity.type
_entity.pdbx_description
1 polymer ?
#
loop_
_entity_poly.entity_id
_entity_poly.type
_entity_poly.pdbx_seq_one_letter_code
_entity_poly.pdbx_strand_id
1 'polypeptide(L)'
;MEQKVDYQWSKGYWKDNPDLDQIRCDTLTTHTATGCVFVNSAPTYVFNAKKHPQAAAHAWLIQTMLPNHAGSESYGKPLYYMGNSDQNTTNRGRICPKRWAAASGDASALDDANDALNCDEFAFASSYNSGGMKKSEGGLNEAVPTGSTTGDPDGSACVQSFAKKHETKIHLYNIDNGKVPTFNEVCGRSSISGNQNQQSMGGNFNNFMKQMRIIDKDAYWLNTRMTGNCAATDAFGKPVNPVICTMTAK
;
A
#
# COMPACT_ATOMS: atom_id res chain seq x y z
N MET A 1 29.42 -12.89 4.62
CA MET A 1 28.57 -12.79 5.82
C MET A 1 27.25 -12.22 5.37
N GLU A 2 26.21 -13.04 5.37
CA GLU A 2 24.87 -12.68 4.91
C GLU A 2 24.22 -11.86 6.02
N GLN A 3 24.17 -10.54 5.82
CA GLN A 3 23.55 -9.63 6.79
C GLN A 3 22.04 -9.86 6.72
N LYS A 4 21.50 -10.63 7.67
CA LYS A 4 20.06 -10.63 7.94
C LYS A 4 19.68 -9.19 8.28
N VAL A 5 19.00 -8.52 7.36
CA VAL A 5 18.55 -7.16 7.57
C VAL A 5 17.24 -7.26 8.33
N ASP A 6 17.34 -7.23 9.66
CA ASP A 6 16.17 -7.13 10.52
C ASP A 6 15.59 -5.72 10.33
N TYR A 7 14.37 -5.63 9.79
CA TYR A 7 13.66 -4.37 9.62
C TYR A 7 13.26 -3.85 11.01
N GLN A 8 14.01 -2.88 11.53
CA GLN A 8 13.75 -2.28 12.83
C GLN A 8 13.34 -0.82 12.66
N TRP A 9 12.19 -0.48 13.22
CA TRP A 9 11.81 0.90 13.49
C TRP A 9 11.47 1.03 14.98
N SER A 10 12.10 1.99 15.65
CA SER A 10 12.02 2.18 17.10
C SER A 10 10.80 3.02 17.50
N LYS A 11 9.92 2.46 18.36
CA LYS A 11 8.90 3.21 19.12
C LYS A 11 9.36 3.61 20.53
N GLY A 12 10.52 3.12 21.01
CA GLY A 12 10.87 3.20 22.43
C GLY A 12 11.60 4.48 22.81
N TYR A 13 11.65 4.77 24.11
CA TYR A 13 12.52 5.81 24.65
C TYR A 13 14.00 5.40 24.49
N TRP A 14 14.88 6.39 24.43
CA TRP A 14 16.35 6.26 24.23
C TRP A 14 17.06 5.22 25.12
N LYS A 15 16.48 4.82 26.26
CA LYS A 15 17.03 3.79 27.14
C LYS A 15 16.79 2.36 26.66
N ASP A 16 15.76 2.14 25.86
CA ASP A 16 15.34 0.80 25.42
C ASP A 16 15.76 0.51 23.96
N ASN A 17 16.26 1.52 23.23
CA ASN A 17 16.71 1.42 21.84
C ASN A 17 17.99 2.26 21.65
N PRO A 18 19.19 1.67 21.88
CA PRO A 18 20.46 2.41 21.84
C PRO A 18 20.81 2.97 20.45
N ASP A 19 20.07 2.57 19.41
CA ASP A 19 20.29 2.99 18.02
C ASP A 19 19.50 4.24 17.61
N LEU A 20 18.69 4.86 18.50
CA LEU A 20 17.94 6.09 18.18
C LEU A 20 18.85 7.27 17.74
N ASP A 21 20.12 7.22 18.10
CA ASP A 21 21.14 8.19 17.74
C ASP A 21 21.82 7.89 16.40
N GLN A 22 21.40 6.83 15.68
CA GLN A 22 21.92 6.56 14.35
C GLN A 22 21.45 7.64 13.37
N ILE A 23 22.37 8.53 13.06
CA ILE A 23 22.22 9.56 12.05
C ILE A 23 22.81 9.02 10.77
N ARG A 24 22.00 8.92 9.71
CA ARG A 24 22.53 8.75 8.35
C ARG A 24 22.73 10.12 7.75
N CYS A 25 23.96 10.45 7.38
CA CYS A 25 24.28 11.64 6.60
C CYS A 25 24.49 11.25 5.14
N ASP A 26 23.55 11.68 4.30
CA ASP A 26 23.58 11.40 2.87
C ASP A 26 24.46 12.45 2.18
N THR A 27 25.66 12.04 1.77
CA THR A 27 26.64 12.89 1.08
C THR A 27 26.60 12.73 -0.45
N LEU A 28 25.89 11.72 -0.95
CA LEU A 28 25.78 11.37 -2.37
C LEU A 28 24.32 11.06 -2.73
N THR A 29 23.44 12.06 -2.69
CA THR A 29 22.06 11.87 -3.17
C THR A 29 21.96 12.23 -4.65
N THR A 30 21.26 11.42 -5.44
CA THR A 30 20.73 11.77 -6.77
C THR A 30 19.75 12.95 -6.77
N HIS A 31 19.47 13.51 -5.58
CA HIS A 31 18.51 14.58 -5.31
C HIS A 31 19.13 15.73 -4.51
N THR A 32 20.14 16.38 -5.10
CA THR A 32 20.55 17.80 -4.95
C THR A 32 20.82 18.44 -3.59
N ALA A 33 20.80 17.77 -2.43
CA ALA A 33 21.32 18.40 -1.21
C ALA A 33 21.90 17.40 -0.22
N THR A 34 23.13 17.65 0.26
CA THR A 34 23.71 17.00 1.44
C THR A 34 22.80 17.21 2.66
N GLY A 35 22.66 16.21 3.52
CA GLY A 35 21.95 16.36 4.79
C GLY A 35 21.82 15.05 5.54
N CYS A 36 21.36 15.11 6.79
CA CYS A 36 21.27 13.93 7.64
C CYS A 36 19.84 13.68 8.13
N VAL A 37 19.52 12.41 8.37
CA VAL A 37 18.25 11.95 8.94
C VAL A 37 18.50 11.05 10.14
N PHE A 38 17.56 11.05 11.08
CA PHE A 38 17.48 10.02 12.11
C PHE A 38 16.88 8.77 11.48
N VAL A 39 17.65 7.69 11.36
CA VAL A 39 17.20 6.47 10.67
C VAL A 39 16.00 5.82 11.38
N ASN A 40 15.84 6.10 12.66
CA ASN A 40 14.76 5.59 13.49
C ASN A 40 13.52 6.49 13.57
N SER A 41 13.46 7.56 12.77
CA SER A 41 12.27 8.40 12.64
C SER A 41 11.59 8.17 11.29
N ALA A 42 10.45 7.47 11.30
CA ALA A 42 9.68 7.22 10.10
C ALA A 42 8.79 8.44 9.78
N PRO A 43 9.01 9.15 8.66
CA PRO A 43 8.15 10.25 8.24
C PRO A 43 6.80 9.73 7.71
N THR A 44 5.79 10.61 7.65
CA THR A 44 4.44 10.25 7.20
C THR A 44 4.13 10.82 5.83
N TYR A 45 3.89 9.96 4.84
CA TYR A 45 3.29 10.36 3.58
C TYR A 45 1.78 10.54 3.76
N VAL A 46 1.24 11.62 3.20
CA VAL A 46 -0.16 12.00 3.37
C VAL A 46 -0.85 12.05 2.02
N PHE A 47 -1.85 11.20 1.82
CA PHE A 47 -2.69 11.25 0.62
C PHE A 47 -3.53 12.52 0.55
N ASN A 48 -3.77 13.00 -0.67
CA ASN A 48 -4.81 13.98 -0.92
C ASN A 48 -6.15 13.26 -1.18
N ALA A 49 -6.75 12.73 -0.13
CA ALA A 49 -7.98 11.92 -0.23
C ALA A 49 -9.18 12.67 -0.82
N LYS A 50 -9.23 14.00 -0.70
CA LYS A 50 -10.28 14.82 -1.32
C LYS A 50 -10.19 14.84 -2.84
N LYS A 51 -8.96 14.88 -3.37
CA LYS A 51 -8.71 14.89 -4.81
C LYS A 51 -8.65 13.49 -5.41
N HIS A 52 -8.12 12.53 -4.65
CA HIS A 52 -7.92 11.15 -5.08
C HIS A 52 -8.59 10.12 -4.16
N PRO A 53 -9.93 10.21 -3.95
CA PRO A 53 -10.63 9.36 -2.99
C PRO A 53 -10.61 7.87 -3.32
N GLN A 54 -10.49 7.46 -4.59
CA GLN A 54 -10.52 6.03 -4.94
C GLN A 54 -9.29 5.30 -4.39
N ALA A 55 -8.09 5.84 -4.65
CA ALA A 55 -6.83 5.30 -4.13
C ALA A 55 -6.76 5.39 -2.59
N ALA A 56 -7.21 6.52 -2.02
CA ALA A 56 -7.26 6.68 -0.58
C ALA A 56 -8.21 5.70 0.10
N ALA A 57 -9.36 5.43 -0.50
CA ALA A 57 -10.31 4.47 0.01
C ALA A 57 -9.76 3.03 -0.06
N HIS A 58 -9.12 2.66 -1.17
CA HIS A 58 -8.52 1.34 -1.31
C HIS A 58 -7.40 1.15 -0.27
N ALA A 59 -6.45 2.08 -0.16
CA ALA A 59 -5.39 2.00 0.84
C ALA A 59 -5.94 1.95 2.27
N TRP A 60 -6.98 2.74 2.60
CA TRP A 60 -7.60 2.71 3.92
C TRP A 60 -8.25 1.36 4.23
N LEU A 61 -8.97 0.78 3.27
CA LEU A 61 -9.62 -0.53 3.44
C LEU A 61 -8.57 -1.58 3.80
N ILE A 62 -7.50 -1.65 3.01
CA ILE A 62 -6.44 -2.65 3.19
C ILE A 62 -5.67 -2.40 4.48
N GLN A 63 -5.26 -1.15 4.75
CA GLN A 63 -4.53 -0.78 5.97
C GLN A 63 -5.34 -1.05 7.24
N THR A 64 -6.65 -0.83 7.21
CA THR A 64 -7.51 -0.97 8.38
C THR A 64 -7.92 -2.43 8.61
N MET A 65 -8.27 -3.14 7.54
CA MET A 65 -8.95 -4.43 7.64
C MET A 65 -8.02 -5.63 7.58
N LEU A 66 -6.82 -5.51 7.00
CA LEU A 66 -5.89 -6.62 6.92
C LEU A 66 -4.98 -6.73 8.16
N PRO A 67 -4.59 -7.95 8.60
CA PRO A 67 -3.89 -8.15 9.87
C PRO A 67 -2.50 -7.51 9.94
N ASN A 68 -1.87 -7.26 8.79
CA ASN A 68 -0.53 -6.67 8.73
C ASN A 68 -0.53 -5.14 8.85
N HIS A 69 -1.69 -4.49 8.73
CA HIS A 69 -1.90 -3.04 8.88
C HIS A 69 -0.83 -2.18 8.18
N ALA A 70 -0.45 -2.54 6.96
CA ALA A 70 0.70 -1.95 6.29
C ALA A 70 0.63 -0.41 6.22
N GLY A 71 1.70 0.25 6.65
CA GLY A 71 1.83 1.72 6.70
C GLY A 71 1.08 2.41 7.83
N SER A 72 0.47 1.68 8.76
CA SER A 72 -0.32 2.28 9.83
C SER A 72 0.52 2.63 11.06
N GLU A 73 0.54 3.92 11.39
CA GLU A 73 1.19 4.45 12.59
C GLU A 73 0.50 3.96 13.88
N SER A 74 -0.84 3.90 13.88
CA SER A 74 -1.63 3.46 15.04
C SER A 74 -1.36 2.01 15.41
N TYR A 75 -1.11 1.15 14.42
CA TYR A 75 -0.74 -0.25 14.63
C TYR A 75 0.79 -0.46 14.71
N GLY A 76 1.59 0.58 14.47
CA GLY A 76 3.06 0.48 14.50
C GLY A 76 3.64 -0.44 13.44
N LYS A 77 3.03 -0.47 12.25
CA LYS A 77 3.43 -1.31 11.12
C LYS A 77 3.81 -0.43 9.93
N PRO A 78 5.05 0.09 9.85
CA PRO A 78 5.42 1.02 8.79
C PRO A 78 5.50 0.31 7.44
N LEU A 79 5.52 1.10 6.37
CA LEU A 79 6.02 0.65 5.08
C LEU A 79 7.53 0.82 5.07
N TYR A 80 8.24 -0.11 4.44
CA TYR A 80 9.67 0.00 4.19
C TYR A 80 9.89 0.26 2.71
N TYR A 81 10.51 1.39 2.38
CA TYR A 81 10.74 1.78 0.99
C TYR A 81 11.66 0.79 0.28
N MET A 82 11.34 0.47 -0.95
CA MET A 82 12.16 -0.36 -1.83
C MET A 82 12.45 0.46 -3.07
N GLY A 83 13.71 0.89 -3.21
CA GLY A 83 14.15 1.87 -4.20
C GLY A 83 14.56 1.28 -5.55
N ASN A 84 14.57 -0.04 -5.68
CA ASN A 84 14.98 -0.74 -6.90
C ASN A 84 13.84 -0.73 -7.94
N SER A 85 14.06 -0.08 -9.09
CA SER A 85 13.07 0.05 -10.17
C SER A 85 12.71 -1.28 -10.84
N ASP A 86 13.66 -2.20 -10.96
CA ASP A 86 13.45 -3.51 -11.61
C ASP A 86 12.63 -4.41 -10.69
N GLN A 87 12.89 -4.36 -9.39
CA GLN A 87 12.08 -5.03 -8.38
C GLN A 87 10.69 -4.39 -8.27
N ASN A 88 10.56 -3.07 -8.40
CA ASN A 88 9.25 -2.40 -8.47
C ASN A 88 8.44 -2.95 -9.64
N THR A 89 9.05 -3.02 -10.82
CA THR A 89 8.43 -3.55 -12.04
C THR A 89 8.02 -5.02 -11.86
N THR A 90 8.87 -5.81 -11.21
CA THR A 90 8.62 -7.22 -10.87
C THR A 90 7.41 -7.37 -9.94
N ASN A 91 7.41 -6.65 -8.81
CA ASN A 91 6.32 -6.62 -7.84
C ASN A 91 5.01 -6.23 -8.51
N ARG A 92 5.05 -5.14 -9.29
CA ARG A 92 3.92 -4.61 -10.04
C ARG A 92 3.36 -5.62 -11.04
N GLY A 93 4.23 -6.34 -11.75
CA GLY A 93 3.85 -7.35 -12.72
C GLY A 93 3.13 -8.55 -12.09
N ARG A 94 3.49 -8.92 -10.85
CA ARG A 94 2.87 -10.03 -10.10
C ARG A 94 1.50 -9.67 -9.54
N ILE A 95 1.35 -8.46 -8.98
CA ILE A 95 0.08 -8.05 -8.35
C ILE A 95 -0.89 -7.43 -9.37
N CYS A 96 -0.35 -6.59 -10.24
CA CYS A 96 -1.07 -5.78 -11.21
C CYS A 96 -0.61 -6.04 -12.65
N PRO A 97 -0.82 -7.26 -13.17
CA PRO A 97 -0.44 -7.59 -14.54
C PRO A 97 -1.19 -6.71 -15.56
N LYS A 98 -0.57 -6.52 -16.72
CA LYS A 98 -1.13 -5.71 -17.81
C LYS A 98 -2.56 -6.15 -18.13
N ARG A 99 -3.43 -5.16 -18.39
CA ARG A 99 -4.85 -5.32 -18.75
C ARG A 99 -5.77 -5.89 -17.67
N TRP A 100 -5.27 -6.31 -16.50
CA TRP A 100 -6.13 -6.82 -15.42
C TRP A 100 -7.22 -5.82 -15.03
N ALA A 101 -6.85 -4.55 -14.83
CA ALA A 101 -7.79 -3.50 -14.44
C ALA A 101 -8.89 -3.27 -15.49
N ALA A 102 -8.52 -3.25 -16.77
CA ALA A 102 -9.48 -3.10 -17.87
C ALA A 102 -10.47 -4.29 -17.94
N ALA A 103 -10.03 -5.50 -17.58
CA ALA A 103 -10.87 -6.70 -17.56
C ALA A 103 -11.72 -6.83 -16.27
N SER A 104 -11.34 -6.13 -15.19
CA SER A 104 -11.90 -6.34 -13.85
C SER A 104 -12.58 -5.11 -13.26
N GLY A 105 -12.66 -4.00 -13.99
CA GLY A 105 -13.21 -2.73 -13.51
C GLY A 105 -14.45 -2.26 -14.27
N ASP A 106 -14.92 -1.07 -13.88
CA ASP A 106 -16.10 -0.43 -14.45
C ASP A 106 -15.74 0.99 -14.90
N ALA A 107 -15.95 1.29 -16.18
CA ALA A 107 -15.57 2.58 -16.77
C ALA A 107 -16.32 3.78 -16.18
N SER A 108 -17.42 3.55 -15.44
CA SER A 108 -18.11 4.63 -14.72
C SER A 108 -17.28 5.26 -13.60
N ALA A 109 -16.18 4.62 -13.19
CA ALA A 109 -15.26 5.15 -12.19
C ALA A 109 -14.19 6.11 -12.75
N LEU A 110 -14.12 6.30 -14.07
CA LEU A 110 -13.15 7.18 -14.71
C LEU A 110 -13.47 8.66 -14.45
N ASP A 111 -12.42 9.47 -14.28
CA ASP A 111 -12.57 10.90 -14.03
C ASP A 111 -13.03 11.65 -15.31
N ASP A 112 -12.56 11.22 -16.49
CA ASP A 112 -12.93 11.76 -17.80
C ASP A 112 -12.69 10.75 -18.95
N ALA A 113 -12.94 11.17 -20.20
CA ALA A 113 -12.84 10.32 -21.40
C ALA A 113 -11.40 9.95 -21.82
N ASN A 114 -10.38 10.65 -21.32
CA ASN A 114 -8.97 10.36 -21.58
C ASN A 114 -8.34 9.51 -20.46
N ASP A 115 -9.09 9.26 -19.38
CA ASP A 115 -8.69 8.38 -18.29
C ASP A 115 -8.87 6.90 -18.68
N ALA A 116 -8.17 6.01 -17.97
CA ALA A 116 -8.24 4.58 -18.20
C ALA A 116 -8.15 3.81 -16.88
N LEU A 117 -8.81 2.67 -16.81
CA LEU A 117 -8.76 1.81 -15.62
C LEU A 117 -7.33 1.35 -15.35
N ASN A 118 -6.90 1.55 -14.11
CA ASN A 118 -5.58 1.21 -13.63
C ASN A 118 -5.67 0.32 -12.40
N CYS A 119 -4.73 -0.61 -12.27
CA CYS A 119 -4.69 -1.54 -11.15
C CYS A 119 -4.01 -0.85 -9.97
N ASP A 120 -4.71 -0.37 -8.97
CA ASP A 120 -4.09 0.08 -7.73
C ASP A 120 -3.66 -1.11 -6.88
N GLU A 121 -2.53 -1.01 -6.18
CA GLU A 121 -2.07 -2.06 -5.26
C GLU A 121 -1.64 -1.47 -3.92
N PHE A 122 -2.00 -2.17 -2.84
CA PHE A 122 -1.56 -1.81 -1.50
C PHE A 122 -1.22 -3.06 -0.68
N ALA A 123 -0.09 -3.16 0.01
CA ALA A 123 1.00 -2.18 0.06
C ALA A 123 1.68 -1.98 -1.30
N PHE A 124 2.25 -0.79 -1.51
CA PHE A 124 2.79 -0.34 -2.80
C PHE A 124 3.89 -1.25 -3.34
N ALA A 125 4.00 -1.41 -4.67
CA ALA A 125 5.09 -2.14 -5.33
C ALA A 125 6.49 -1.62 -4.98
N SER A 126 6.63 -0.31 -4.68
CA SER A 126 7.87 0.33 -4.21
C SER A 126 8.12 0.15 -2.71
N SER A 127 7.66 -0.95 -2.12
CA SER A 127 7.89 -1.27 -0.72
C SER A 127 8.22 -2.75 -0.53
N TYR A 128 9.00 -3.05 0.49
CA TYR A 128 9.23 -4.43 0.93
C TYR A 128 7.96 -5.10 1.46
N ASN A 129 6.95 -4.30 1.81
CA ASN A 129 5.62 -4.75 2.20
C ASN A 129 4.75 -5.16 1.01
N SER A 130 5.19 -4.97 -0.24
CA SER A 130 4.41 -5.35 -1.42
C SER A 130 4.05 -6.83 -1.37
N GLY A 131 2.79 -7.14 -1.71
CA GLY A 131 2.34 -8.51 -1.93
C GLY A 131 3.17 -9.23 -3.01
N GLY A 132 3.68 -8.47 -3.98
CA GLY A 132 4.41 -9.02 -5.12
C GLY A 132 5.85 -9.41 -4.82
N MET A 133 6.38 -9.04 -3.65
CA MET A 133 7.79 -9.26 -3.32
C MET A 133 7.97 -10.60 -2.62
N LYS A 134 8.83 -11.46 -3.16
CA LYS A 134 9.07 -12.77 -2.57
C LYS A 134 9.78 -12.64 -1.23
N LYS A 135 9.56 -13.58 -0.31
CA LYS A 135 10.37 -13.66 0.91
C LYS A 135 11.86 -13.85 0.60
N SER A 136 12.19 -14.61 -0.44
CA SER A 136 13.58 -14.78 -0.92
C SER A 136 14.19 -13.51 -1.52
N GLU A 137 13.37 -12.54 -1.92
CA GLU A 137 13.79 -11.22 -2.40
C GLU A 137 13.84 -10.19 -1.25
N GLY A 138 13.49 -10.60 -0.02
CA GLY A 138 13.41 -9.74 1.17
C GLY A 138 12.01 -9.19 1.48
N GLY A 139 10.98 -9.65 0.76
CA GLY A 139 9.58 -9.25 0.97
C GLY A 139 9.03 -9.64 2.34
N LEU A 140 8.13 -8.80 2.85
CA LEU A 140 7.54 -8.93 4.20
C LEU A 140 6.12 -9.51 4.19
N ASN A 141 5.43 -9.44 3.06
CA ASN A 141 4.01 -9.75 2.92
C ASN A 141 3.75 -10.55 1.63
N GLU A 142 4.59 -11.54 1.33
CA GLU A 142 4.51 -12.31 0.08
C GLU A 142 3.10 -12.91 -0.15
N ALA A 143 2.45 -12.53 -1.25
CA ALA A 143 1.08 -12.90 -1.57
C ALA A 143 1.01 -14.14 -2.46
N VAL A 144 1.28 -15.32 -1.89
CA VAL A 144 1.20 -16.59 -2.61
C VAL A 144 -0.23 -17.15 -2.57
N PRO A 145 -0.87 -17.44 -3.72
CA PRO A 145 -2.18 -18.08 -3.74
C PRO A 145 -2.19 -19.44 -3.04
N THR A 146 -3.24 -19.74 -2.29
CA THR A 146 -3.46 -21.07 -1.72
C THR A 146 -3.46 -22.12 -2.82
N GLY A 147 -2.62 -23.16 -2.67
CA GLY A 147 -2.47 -24.21 -3.68
C GLY A 147 -1.55 -23.86 -4.85
N SER A 148 -0.81 -22.74 -4.79
CA SER A 148 0.22 -22.41 -5.77
C SER A 148 1.25 -23.53 -5.88
N THR A 149 1.57 -23.93 -7.12
CA THR A 149 2.59 -24.96 -7.42
C THR A 149 3.96 -24.36 -7.71
N THR A 150 4.04 -23.07 -8.05
CA THR A 150 5.31 -22.37 -8.28
C THR A 150 5.83 -21.69 -7.02
N GLY A 151 4.95 -21.42 -6.06
CA GLY A 151 5.28 -20.61 -4.88
C GLY A 151 5.45 -19.12 -5.21
N ASP A 152 5.08 -18.68 -6.41
CA ASP A 152 5.21 -17.28 -6.82
C ASP A 152 4.07 -16.41 -6.26
N PRO A 153 4.35 -15.14 -5.95
CA PRO A 153 3.31 -14.18 -5.60
C PRO A 153 2.44 -13.85 -6.79
N ASP A 154 1.13 -13.70 -6.55
CA ASP A 154 0.16 -13.29 -7.55
C ASP A 154 -0.96 -12.49 -6.89
N GLY A 155 -1.40 -11.40 -7.54
CA GLY A 155 -2.42 -10.53 -6.97
C GLY A 155 -3.79 -11.18 -6.75
N SER A 156 -4.01 -12.40 -7.26
CA SER A 156 -5.20 -13.19 -6.97
C SER A 156 -5.30 -13.64 -5.51
N ALA A 157 -4.20 -13.59 -4.77
CA ALA A 157 -4.12 -13.81 -3.33
C ALA A 157 -4.37 -12.54 -2.49
N CYS A 158 -4.51 -11.37 -3.14
CA CYS A 158 -4.88 -10.12 -2.47
C CYS A 158 -6.40 -9.98 -2.36
N VAL A 159 -6.87 -9.08 -1.49
CA VAL A 159 -8.23 -8.54 -1.56
C VAL A 159 -8.42 -7.91 -2.93
N GLN A 160 -9.48 -8.29 -3.63
CA GLN A 160 -9.75 -7.80 -4.98
C GLN A 160 -11.01 -6.94 -5.02
N SER A 161 -10.84 -5.71 -5.51
CA SER A 161 -11.95 -4.78 -5.65
C SER A 161 -11.93 -4.02 -6.96
N PHE A 162 -13.01 -3.30 -7.24
CA PHE A 162 -13.06 -2.32 -8.31
C PHE A 162 -13.91 -1.12 -7.89
N ALA A 163 -13.52 0.05 -8.37
CA ALA A 163 -14.33 1.25 -8.24
C ALA A 163 -15.46 1.22 -9.27
N LYS A 164 -16.64 1.65 -8.86
CA LYS A 164 -17.80 1.86 -9.72
C LYS A 164 -18.62 3.02 -9.21
N LYS A 165 -19.18 3.81 -10.13
CA LYS A 165 -20.13 4.85 -9.79
C LYS A 165 -21.50 4.25 -9.53
N HIS A 166 -22.06 4.59 -8.37
CA HIS A 166 -23.45 4.35 -8.04
C HIS A 166 -24.08 5.71 -7.71
N GLU A 167 -25.04 6.13 -8.53
CA GLU A 167 -25.63 7.47 -8.49
C GLU A 167 -24.55 8.59 -8.56
N THR A 168 -24.38 9.34 -7.47
CA THR A 168 -23.44 10.46 -7.37
C THR A 168 -22.14 10.10 -6.66
N LYS A 169 -22.00 8.84 -6.20
CA LYS A 169 -20.87 8.38 -5.39
C LYS A 169 -20.07 7.31 -6.11
N ILE A 170 -18.78 7.23 -5.79
CA ILE A 170 -17.94 6.09 -6.14
C ILE A 170 -17.93 5.12 -4.97
N HIS A 171 -18.11 3.84 -5.28
CA HIS A 171 -18.07 2.73 -4.35
C HIS A 171 -16.95 1.77 -4.75
N LEU A 172 -16.30 1.15 -3.76
CA LEU A 172 -15.42 0.01 -3.98
C LEU A 172 -16.25 -1.27 -3.79
N TYR A 173 -16.38 -2.05 -4.84
CA TYR A 173 -17.03 -3.36 -4.83
C TYR A 173 -15.98 -4.45 -4.85
N ASN A 174 -16.25 -5.59 -4.21
CA ASN A 174 -15.45 -6.78 -4.39
C ASN A 174 -15.58 -7.31 -5.83
N ILE A 175 -14.50 -7.86 -6.38
CA ILE A 175 -14.57 -8.59 -7.65
C ILE A 175 -15.09 -10.00 -7.35
N ASP A 176 -16.39 -10.20 -7.51
CA ASP A 176 -17.04 -11.48 -7.23
C ASP A 176 -16.89 -12.47 -8.40
N ASN A 177 -15.83 -13.25 -8.35
CA ASN A 177 -15.63 -14.46 -9.15
C ASN A 177 -15.34 -15.65 -8.23
N GLY A 178 -16.09 -15.77 -7.12
CA GLY A 178 -15.81 -16.73 -6.04
C GLY A 178 -14.67 -16.32 -5.10
N LYS A 179 -14.33 -15.02 -5.07
CA LYS A 179 -13.21 -14.45 -4.30
C LYS A 179 -13.69 -13.38 -3.34
N VAL A 180 -14.68 -13.75 -2.52
CA VAL A 180 -15.11 -12.91 -1.38
C VAL A 180 -13.89 -12.67 -0.49
N PRO A 181 -13.54 -11.41 -0.18
CA PRO A 181 -12.44 -11.10 0.72
C PRO A 181 -12.63 -11.81 2.06
N THR A 182 -11.61 -12.55 2.48
CA THR A 182 -11.58 -13.18 3.81
C THR A 182 -11.04 -12.23 4.88
N PHE A 183 -10.40 -11.15 4.45
CA PHE A 183 -9.62 -10.22 5.26
C PHE A 183 -8.48 -10.89 6.03
N ASN A 184 -8.02 -12.06 5.56
CA ASN A 184 -6.77 -12.70 5.98
C ASN A 184 -5.66 -12.53 4.93
N GLU A 185 -5.97 -11.89 3.81
CA GLU A 185 -4.99 -11.56 2.78
C GLU A 185 -3.92 -10.61 3.32
N VAL A 186 -2.83 -10.44 2.56
CA VAL A 186 -1.68 -9.61 2.96
C VAL A 186 -1.55 -8.32 2.15
N CYS A 187 -2.39 -8.17 1.14
CA CYS A 187 -2.43 -7.05 0.20
C CYS A 187 -3.84 -6.87 -0.36
N GLY A 188 -4.05 -5.75 -1.04
CA GLY A 188 -5.19 -5.50 -1.91
C GLY A 188 -4.75 -5.07 -3.30
N ARG A 189 -5.56 -5.42 -4.30
CA ARG A 189 -5.52 -4.84 -5.63
C ARG A 189 -6.91 -4.34 -6.03
N SER A 190 -6.98 -3.18 -6.67
CA SER A 190 -8.24 -2.56 -7.07
C SER A 190 -8.19 -2.06 -8.51
N SER A 191 -9.25 -2.27 -9.28
CA SER A 191 -9.40 -1.57 -10.57
C SER A 191 -10.05 -0.21 -10.34
N ILE A 192 -9.29 0.87 -10.49
CA ILE A 192 -9.74 2.25 -10.23
C ILE A 192 -9.37 3.17 -11.40
N SER A 193 -9.82 4.43 -11.37
CA SER A 193 -9.36 5.45 -12.31
C SER A 193 -7.83 5.59 -12.31
N GLY A 194 -7.25 5.72 -13.50
CA GLY A 194 -5.82 5.92 -13.69
C GLY A 194 -5.36 7.28 -13.19
N ASN A 195 -6.18 8.32 -13.33
CA ASN A 195 -5.95 9.63 -12.73
C ASN A 195 -5.94 9.54 -11.21
N GLN A 196 -6.94 8.88 -10.61
CA GLN A 196 -7.04 8.69 -9.17
C GLN A 196 -5.83 7.93 -8.61
N ASN A 197 -5.42 6.85 -9.28
CA ASN A 197 -4.26 6.06 -8.86
C ASN A 197 -2.96 6.87 -8.99
N GLN A 198 -2.58 7.27 -10.20
CA GLN A 198 -1.26 7.83 -10.48
C GLN A 198 -1.02 9.16 -9.74
N GLN A 199 -2.04 10.01 -9.65
CA GLN A 199 -1.87 11.33 -9.03
C GLN A 199 -1.88 11.26 -7.49
N SER A 200 -2.40 10.17 -6.89
CA SER A 200 -2.26 9.93 -5.45
C SER A 200 -0.81 9.68 -5.01
N MET A 201 0.03 9.17 -5.93
CA MET A 201 1.44 8.81 -5.72
C MET A 201 2.41 9.61 -6.60
N GLY A 202 1.94 10.60 -7.38
CA GLY A 202 2.74 11.28 -8.38
C GLY A 202 3.79 12.24 -7.80
N GLY A 203 3.77 13.50 -8.25
CA GLY A 203 4.76 14.50 -7.82
C GLY A 203 4.87 14.68 -6.29
N ASN A 204 3.77 14.51 -5.55
CA ASN A 204 3.75 14.65 -4.09
C ASN A 204 4.56 13.57 -3.38
N PHE A 205 4.45 12.31 -3.80
CA PHE A 205 5.25 11.24 -3.22
C PHE A 205 6.73 11.42 -3.57
N ASN A 206 7.05 11.75 -4.82
CA ASN A 206 8.42 12.04 -5.22
C ASN A 206 9.04 13.19 -4.41
N ASN A 207 8.27 14.24 -4.13
CA ASN A 207 8.71 15.35 -3.29
C ASN A 207 8.87 14.93 -1.83
N PHE A 208 7.95 14.14 -1.29
CA PHE A 208 8.05 13.57 0.05
C PHE A 208 9.33 12.73 0.22
N MET A 209 9.58 11.81 -0.71
CA MET A 209 10.78 10.97 -0.71
C MET A 209 12.07 11.80 -0.70
N LYS A 210 12.12 12.87 -1.50
CA LYS A 210 13.26 13.80 -1.55
C LYS A 210 13.43 14.61 -0.28
N GLN A 211 12.35 15.25 0.20
CA GLN A 211 12.38 16.13 1.37
C GLN A 211 12.72 15.37 2.64
N MET A 212 12.19 14.15 2.77
CA MET A 212 12.43 13.28 3.91
C MET A 212 13.65 12.38 3.72
N ARG A 213 14.33 12.47 2.57
CA ARG A 213 15.54 11.72 2.21
C ARG A 213 15.39 10.21 2.37
N ILE A 214 14.21 9.69 2.07
CA ILE A 214 13.91 8.26 2.24
C ILE A 214 14.68 7.49 1.16
N ILE A 215 15.49 6.53 1.59
CA ILE A 215 16.22 5.61 0.72
C ILE A 215 15.80 4.16 1.02
N ASP A 216 16.38 3.23 0.27
CA ASP A 216 16.08 1.81 0.40
C ASP A 216 16.08 1.35 1.87
N LYS A 217 15.02 0.64 2.25
CA LYS A 217 14.71 0.11 3.59
C LYS A 217 14.31 1.13 4.65
N ASP A 218 14.28 2.43 4.35
CA ASP A 218 13.75 3.40 5.30
C ASP A 218 12.25 3.16 5.55
N ALA A 219 11.87 3.26 6.81
CA ALA A 219 10.49 3.18 7.25
C ALA A 219 9.74 4.49 6.95
N TYR A 220 8.48 4.40 6.56
CA TYR A 220 7.57 5.54 6.47
C TYR A 220 6.13 5.12 6.75
N TRP A 221 5.32 6.07 7.22
CA TRP A 221 3.89 5.89 7.43
C TRP A 221 3.10 6.32 6.20
N LEU A 222 1.93 5.72 6.03
CA LEU A 222 0.91 6.24 5.13
C LEU A 222 -0.28 6.71 5.96
N ASN A 223 -0.53 8.02 5.93
CA ASN A 223 -1.81 8.58 6.32
C ASN A 223 -2.70 8.70 5.08
N THR A 224 -3.70 7.83 5.00
CA THR A 224 -4.64 7.75 3.87
C THR A 224 -5.57 8.96 3.78
N ARG A 225 -5.62 9.83 4.80
CA ARG A 225 -6.61 10.93 4.95
C ARG A 225 -8.05 10.47 4.74
N MET A 226 -8.30 9.22 5.07
CA MET A 226 -9.60 8.59 4.99
C MET A 226 -9.97 8.11 6.38
N THR A 227 -11.24 8.27 6.74
CA THR A 227 -11.82 7.54 7.85
C THR A 227 -12.98 6.73 7.35
N GLY A 228 -13.23 5.59 7.96
CA GLY A 228 -14.40 4.80 7.66
C GLY A 228 -14.89 4.02 8.85
N ASN A 229 -16.10 3.53 8.71
CA ASN A 229 -16.71 2.58 9.63
C ASN A 229 -17.29 1.44 8.81
N CYS A 230 -16.93 0.20 9.13
CA CYS A 230 -17.42 -1.00 8.45
C CYS A 230 -18.48 -1.66 9.32
N ALA A 231 -19.73 -1.63 8.85
CA ALA A 231 -20.82 -2.35 9.47
C ALA A 231 -20.71 -3.84 9.12
N ALA A 232 -21.06 -4.69 10.10
CA ALA A 232 -20.99 -6.15 10.10
C ALA A 232 -19.64 -6.71 10.59
N THR A 233 -19.46 -6.74 11.92
CA THR A 233 -18.43 -7.54 12.59
C THR A 233 -19.09 -8.67 13.42
N ASP A 234 -18.49 -9.86 13.47
CA ASP A 234 -18.89 -10.92 14.38
C ASP A 234 -18.59 -10.55 15.84
N ALA A 235 -18.96 -11.45 16.77
CA ALA A 235 -18.73 -11.27 18.22
C ALA A 235 -17.23 -11.15 18.60
N PHE A 236 -16.31 -11.44 17.67
CA PHE A 236 -14.86 -11.31 17.83
C PHE A 236 -14.29 -10.10 17.09
N GLY A 237 -15.14 -9.23 16.55
CA GLY A 237 -14.74 -8.03 15.82
C GLY A 237 -14.27 -8.29 14.39
N LYS A 238 -14.46 -9.51 13.84
CA LYS A 238 -14.07 -9.82 12.45
C LYS A 238 -15.17 -9.45 11.47
N PRO A 239 -14.86 -8.95 10.27
CA PRO A 239 -15.87 -8.59 9.28
C PRO A 239 -16.72 -9.81 8.86
N VAL A 240 -18.05 -9.69 8.87
CA VAL A 240 -18.97 -10.71 8.33
C VAL A 240 -19.55 -10.24 7.00
N ASN A 241 -19.79 -11.19 6.09
CA ASN A 241 -20.26 -10.91 4.74
C ASN A 241 -21.77 -10.56 4.73
N PRO A 242 -22.21 -9.45 4.10
CA PRO A 242 -21.42 -8.43 3.41
C PRO A 242 -20.79 -7.41 4.35
N VAL A 243 -19.52 -7.09 4.08
CA VAL A 243 -18.81 -5.99 4.74
C VAL A 243 -19.14 -4.70 4.02
N ILE A 244 -19.79 -3.77 4.73
CA ILE A 244 -20.20 -2.48 4.16
C ILE A 244 -19.48 -1.37 4.92
N CYS A 245 -18.53 -0.72 4.26
CA CYS A 245 -17.78 0.40 4.83
C CYS A 245 -18.34 1.73 4.32
N THR A 246 -18.68 2.63 5.25
CA THR A 246 -18.93 4.04 4.94
C THR A 246 -17.65 4.82 5.18
N MET A 247 -17.13 5.45 4.14
CA MET A 247 -15.82 6.10 4.17
C MET A 247 -15.95 7.59 3.83
N THR A 248 -15.07 8.42 4.40
CA THR A 248 -15.07 9.87 4.25
C THR A 248 -13.65 10.39 4.17
N ALA A 249 -13.35 11.11 3.08
CA ALA A 249 -12.09 11.81 2.90
C ALA A 249 -12.02 13.03 3.82
N LYS A 250 -10.88 13.25 4.47
CA LYS A 250 -10.61 14.35 5.39
C LYS A 250 -9.74 15.45 4.77
#